data_AF-A0A9D5B2M1-F1
#
_entry.id   AF-A0A9D5B2M1-F1
#
_cell.length_a   1.000
_cell.length_b   1.000
_cell.length_c   1.000
_cell.angle_alpha   90.00
_cell.angle_beta   90.00
_cell.angle_gamma   90.00
#
_symmetry.space_group_name_H-M   'P 1'
#
loop_
_entity.id
_entity.type
_entity.pdbx_description
1 polymer ?
#
loop_
_entity_poly.entity_id
_entity_poly.type
_entity_poly.pdbx_seq_one_letter_code
_entity_poly.pdbx_strand_id
1 'polypeptide(L)'
;MRVTDSSENPSPVSGSEILEGKSGGSSIEEASSQDIGFPEIEFEDDIESINLASWAAIEAEALLFSRMSTPSPPSCRQSLFQSDILAADASLGIIPSPDPIEVPKQTSTFSSQSECNDLAIKTPNQCTQLSTDVLSLNRSPGSDSQLKARRQKEVALFTQKRLLNDLEDLDFHQHKSMRETAEATFSMLNLLGFECKQFSDYVWNFINLATSMAEIDKSMENSPALDEHGKFLEEEKARLANIKDDCMKTEALLGASNQKRNLLSEDIARLEAMVLEKRKELKIYELETVKVETQLDDLKRRMLEIDVTVKDKVRQAEETRKQIVERDRKQIEAMTALEKAKHELEN
;
A
#
# COMPACT_ATOMS: atom_id res chain seq x y z
N MET A 1 30.90 35.70 42.46
CA MET A 1 29.47 35.30 42.51
C MET A 1 28.68 36.57 42.74
N ARG A 2 28.13 37.16 41.68
CA ARG A 2 27.33 38.39 41.72
C ARG A 2 25.96 38.04 41.14
N VAL A 3 24.94 38.22 41.96
CA VAL A 3 23.53 38.20 41.57
C VAL A 3 23.17 39.63 41.21
N THR A 4 22.60 39.84 40.04
CA THR A 4 21.95 41.10 39.65
C THR A 4 20.60 40.78 39.07
N ASP A 5 19.57 41.13 39.84
CA ASP A 5 18.19 41.33 39.41
C ASP A 5 18.12 42.44 38.35
N SER A 6 17.30 42.22 37.33
CA SER A 6 16.93 43.25 36.35
C SER A 6 15.40 43.33 36.26
N SER A 7 14.89 44.27 37.04
CA SER A 7 13.61 44.98 36.88
C SER A 7 13.58 45.73 35.55
N GLU A 8 12.44 45.78 34.85
CA GLU A 8 11.72 47.02 34.51
C GLU A 8 10.51 46.76 33.59
N ASN A 9 9.35 47.26 34.03
CA ASN A 9 8.15 47.46 33.25
C ASN A 9 8.36 48.54 32.16
N PRO A 10 7.46 48.58 31.17
CA PRO A 10 6.80 49.84 30.86
C PRO A 10 5.27 49.73 30.80
N SER A 11 4.64 50.67 31.53
CA SER A 11 3.24 51.13 31.46
C SER A 11 2.99 51.89 30.13
N PRO A 12 1.83 52.56 29.91
CA PRO A 12 0.41 52.28 30.13
C PRO A 12 -0.39 52.43 28.80
N VAL A 13 -1.75 52.37 28.83
CA VAL A 13 -2.71 53.28 28.15
C VAL A 13 -3.99 52.58 27.67
N SER A 14 -5.11 53.32 27.82
CA SER A 14 -6.48 53.14 27.33
C SER A 14 -7.36 52.23 28.20
N GLY A 15 -8.31 52.73 28.99
CA GLY A 15 -9.22 53.85 28.72
C GLY A 15 -10.44 53.33 28.00
N SER A 16 -11.43 52.85 28.75
CA SER A 16 -12.80 52.65 28.26
C SER A 16 -13.77 52.81 29.42
N GLU A 17 -14.38 53.98 29.38
CA GLU A 17 -15.63 54.40 29.99
C GLU A 17 -16.73 53.41 29.62
N ILE A 18 -17.41 52.80 30.61
CA ILE A 18 -18.61 52.00 30.38
C ILE A 18 -19.77 52.66 31.09
N LEU A 19 -20.74 53.03 30.26
CA LEU A 19 -22.01 53.64 30.58
C LEU A 19 -22.86 52.76 31.51
N GLU A 20 -23.44 53.43 32.48
CA GLU A 20 -24.45 52.94 33.41
C GLU A 20 -25.77 52.67 32.64
N GLY A 21 -26.09 51.39 32.46
CA GLY A 21 -27.25 50.92 31.71
C GLY A 21 -28.19 50.04 32.54
N LYS A 22 -29.22 50.69 33.09
CA LYS A 22 -30.51 50.19 33.59
C LYS A 22 -30.88 48.72 33.31
N SER A 23 -31.11 48.02 34.42
CA SER A 23 -32.28 47.17 34.75
C SER A 23 -33.23 46.78 33.61
N GLY A 24 -33.26 45.48 33.31
CA GLY A 24 -34.32 44.79 32.60
C GLY A 24 -34.26 43.31 32.99
N GLY A 25 -35.11 42.90 33.92
CA GLY A 25 -35.24 41.50 34.34
C GLY A 25 -35.65 40.62 33.16
N SER A 26 -34.97 39.49 33.02
CA SER A 26 -35.36 38.40 32.14
C SER A 26 -35.41 37.11 32.94
N SER A 27 -36.54 36.42 32.80
CA SER A 27 -36.88 35.19 33.50
C SER A 27 -35.89 34.07 33.19
N ILE A 28 -35.45 33.39 34.24
CA ILE A 28 -34.68 32.15 34.17
C ILE A 28 -35.64 31.07 33.65
N GLU A 29 -35.52 30.71 32.37
CA GLU A 29 -36.06 29.46 31.86
C GLU A 29 -35.17 28.32 32.34
N GLU A 30 -35.78 27.35 33.04
CA GLU A 30 -35.22 26.04 33.37
C GLU A 30 -34.82 25.32 32.07
N ALA A 31 -33.53 25.38 31.74
CA ALA A 31 -32.94 24.48 30.77
C ALA A 31 -32.86 23.08 31.39
N SER A 32 -33.76 22.20 30.96
CA SER A 32 -33.71 20.77 31.20
C SER A 32 -32.34 20.23 30.80
N SER A 33 -31.59 19.74 31.80
CA SER A 33 -30.31 19.07 31.62
C SER A 33 -30.54 17.76 30.86
N GLN A 34 -30.44 17.85 29.54
CA GLN A 34 -30.34 16.69 28.68
C GLN A 34 -28.94 16.12 28.86
N ASP A 35 -28.89 14.93 29.46
CA ASP A 35 -27.68 14.12 29.61
C ASP A 35 -27.23 13.70 28.20
N ILE A 36 -26.38 14.51 27.59
CA ILE A 36 -25.73 14.19 26.31
C ILE A 36 -24.63 13.19 26.65
N GLY A 37 -25.03 11.91 26.72
CA GLY A 37 -24.12 10.80 26.75
C GLY A 37 -23.17 10.91 25.56
N PHE A 38 -21.89 11.08 25.85
CA PHE A 38 -20.85 11.00 24.82
C PHE A 38 -20.94 9.62 24.17
N PRO A 39 -20.90 9.52 22.84
CA PRO A 39 -20.85 8.24 22.17
C PRO A 39 -19.57 7.51 22.59
N GLU A 40 -19.74 6.34 23.20
CA GLU A 40 -18.69 5.38 23.45
C GLU A 40 -18.23 4.88 22.08
N ILE A 41 -17.14 5.47 21.56
CA ILE A 41 -16.60 5.07 20.26
C ILE A 41 -15.77 3.81 20.47
N GLU A 42 -16.42 2.65 20.36
CA GLU A 42 -15.76 1.37 20.16
C GLU A 42 -15.11 1.38 18.78
N PHE A 43 -13.77 1.41 18.73
CA PHE A 43 -13.02 1.19 17.51
C PHE A 43 -12.60 -0.28 17.49
N GLU A 44 -13.24 -1.07 16.61
CA GLU A 44 -12.80 -2.42 16.27
C GLU A 44 -11.41 -2.33 15.60
N ASP A 45 -10.40 -2.92 16.23
CA ASP A 45 -9.01 -3.01 15.80
C ASP A 45 -8.83 -3.98 14.60
N ASP A 46 -9.69 -3.89 13.57
CA ASP A 46 -9.57 -4.69 12.34
C ASP A 46 -8.79 -3.93 11.27
N ILE A 47 -7.51 -3.67 11.54
CA ILE A 47 -6.54 -3.39 10.47
C ILE A 47 -5.99 -4.73 10.02
N GLU A 48 -6.67 -5.33 9.05
CA GLU A 48 -6.17 -6.48 8.29
C GLU A 48 -4.73 -6.23 7.87
N SER A 49 -3.83 -7.01 8.46
CA SER A 49 -2.41 -7.05 8.12
C SER A 49 -2.26 -7.34 6.62
N ILE A 50 -1.89 -6.32 5.85
CA ILE A 50 -1.53 -6.46 4.43
C ILE A 50 -0.38 -7.47 4.37
N ASN A 51 -0.68 -8.63 3.79
CA ASN A 51 0.10 -9.84 3.88
C ASN A 51 1.46 -9.68 3.14
N LEU A 52 2.52 -9.41 3.90
CA LEU A 52 3.90 -9.28 3.42
C LEU A 52 4.40 -10.52 2.65
N ALA A 53 3.73 -11.67 2.77
CA ALA A 53 4.08 -12.90 2.05
C ALA A 53 3.87 -12.81 0.53
N SER A 54 3.02 -11.89 0.03
CA SER A 54 2.77 -11.74 -1.41
C SER A 54 3.96 -11.14 -2.19
N TRP A 55 4.86 -10.41 -1.53
CA TRP A 55 5.92 -9.67 -2.20
C TRP A 55 7.14 -10.53 -2.53
N ALA A 56 7.47 -11.51 -1.69
CA ALA A 56 8.56 -12.44 -1.94
C ALA A 56 8.32 -13.32 -3.18
N ALA A 57 7.05 -13.62 -3.51
CA ALA A 57 6.68 -14.36 -4.71
C ALA A 57 6.93 -13.55 -6.00
N ILE A 58 6.64 -12.25 -5.97
CA ILE A 58 6.82 -11.35 -7.12
C ILE A 58 8.31 -11.16 -7.45
N GLU A 59 9.19 -11.10 -6.44
CA GLU A 59 10.63 -10.97 -6.63
C GLU A 59 11.27 -12.23 -7.25
N ALA A 60 10.75 -13.42 -6.91
CA ALA A 60 11.23 -14.69 -7.47
C ALA A 60 10.89 -14.85 -8.97
N GLU A 61 9.73 -14.35 -9.41
CA GLU A 61 9.32 -14.41 -10.82
C GLU A 61 10.15 -13.46 -11.70
N ALA A 62 10.53 -12.29 -11.19
CA ALA A 62 11.36 -11.32 -11.92
C ALA A 62 12.77 -11.87 -12.24
N LEU A 63 13.34 -12.69 -11.35
CA LEU A 63 14.65 -13.31 -11.54
C LEU A 63 14.66 -14.41 -12.62
N LEU A 64 13.53 -15.08 -12.85
CA LEU A 64 13.41 -16.14 -13.87
C LEU A 64 13.43 -15.58 -15.30
N PHE A 65 12.81 -14.41 -15.53
CA PHE A 65 12.77 -13.79 -16.86
C PHE A 65 14.14 -13.28 -17.33
N SER A 66 15.03 -12.87 -16.41
CA SER A 66 16.37 -12.40 -16.79
C SER A 66 17.31 -13.49 -17.31
N ARG A 67 17.02 -14.78 -17.07
CA ARG A 67 17.92 -15.89 -17.47
C ARG A 67 17.70 -16.45 -18.87
N MET A 68 16.62 -16.09 -19.56
CA MET A 68 16.24 -16.71 -20.85
C MET A 68 16.65 -15.92 -22.10
N SER A 69 17.31 -14.75 -21.94
CA SER A 69 17.56 -13.81 -23.05
C SER A 69 18.98 -13.79 -23.61
N THR A 70 19.72 -14.92 -23.64
CA THR A 70 20.97 -15.00 -24.42
C THR A 70 20.72 -15.64 -25.80
N PRO A 71 20.70 -14.88 -26.90
CA PRO A 71 20.55 -15.43 -28.24
C PRO A 71 21.87 -16.10 -28.66
N SER A 72 21.80 -17.34 -29.14
CA SER A 72 22.95 -17.99 -29.77
C SER A 72 23.19 -17.42 -31.18
N PRO A 73 24.44 -17.28 -31.66
CA PRO A 73 24.72 -16.63 -32.96
C PRO A 73 24.15 -17.43 -34.15
N PRO A 74 23.58 -16.76 -35.18
CA PRO A 74 22.93 -17.40 -36.34
C PRO A 74 23.88 -18.16 -37.30
N SER A 75 25.20 -18.05 -37.11
CA SER A 75 26.22 -18.69 -37.97
C SER A 75 26.10 -20.23 -38.07
N CYS A 76 25.54 -20.91 -37.05
CA CYS A 76 25.41 -22.37 -37.07
C CYS A 76 24.33 -22.92 -38.03
N ARG A 77 23.45 -22.09 -38.59
CA ARG A 77 22.35 -22.57 -39.47
C ARG A 77 22.65 -22.49 -40.97
N GLN A 78 23.65 -21.72 -41.41
CA GLN A 78 24.00 -21.60 -42.84
C GLN A 78 24.71 -22.86 -43.39
N SER A 79 25.49 -23.59 -42.59
CA SER A 79 26.23 -24.78 -43.05
C SER A 79 25.34 -25.99 -43.36
N LEU A 80 24.12 -26.04 -42.82
CA LEU A 80 23.14 -27.12 -43.09
C LEU A 80 22.47 -26.96 -44.46
N PHE A 81 22.43 -25.75 -45.01
CA PHE A 81 21.74 -25.43 -46.27
C PHE A 81 22.42 -26.05 -47.51
N GLN A 82 23.75 -26.17 -47.52
CA GLN A 82 24.47 -26.83 -48.62
C GLN A 82 24.38 -28.37 -48.56
N SER A 83 24.17 -28.96 -47.38
CA SER A 83 24.20 -30.42 -47.19
C SER A 83 22.92 -31.09 -47.70
N ASP A 84 21.77 -30.46 -47.48
CA ASP A 84 20.46 -31.03 -47.85
C ASP A 84 20.21 -31.01 -49.38
N ILE A 85 20.83 -30.08 -50.11
CA ILE A 85 20.68 -29.96 -51.57
C ILE A 85 21.49 -31.04 -52.31
N LEU A 86 22.68 -31.41 -51.79
CA LEU A 86 23.52 -32.47 -52.38
C LEU A 86 22.97 -33.88 -52.10
N ALA A 87 22.17 -34.05 -51.04
CA ALA A 87 21.54 -35.33 -50.71
C ALA A 87 20.31 -35.65 -51.59
N ALA A 88 19.63 -34.63 -52.12
CA ALA A 88 18.42 -34.80 -52.92
C ALA A 88 18.66 -35.39 -54.32
N ASP A 89 19.88 -35.27 -54.87
CA ASP A 89 20.24 -35.81 -56.20
C ASP A 89 20.53 -37.33 -56.19
N ALA A 90 20.63 -37.97 -55.02
CA ALA A 90 20.95 -39.40 -54.89
C ALA A 90 19.73 -40.33 -54.77
N SER A 91 18.50 -39.80 -54.72
CA SER A 91 17.28 -40.59 -54.48
C SER A 91 16.31 -40.55 -55.66
N LEU A 92 16.73 -41.07 -56.82
CA LEU A 92 15.79 -41.52 -57.85
C LEU A 92 15.52 -43.02 -57.67
N GLY A 93 14.41 -43.30 -56.97
CA GLY A 93 13.68 -44.57 -57.08
C GLY A 93 14.07 -45.65 -56.07
N ILE A 94 13.41 -45.62 -54.91
CA ILE A 94 12.81 -46.79 -54.23
C ILE A 94 11.76 -46.21 -53.28
N ILE A 95 10.49 -46.59 -53.46
CA ILE A 95 9.39 -46.28 -52.54
C ILE A 95 9.35 -47.40 -51.49
N PRO A 96 9.47 -47.13 -50.18
CA PRO A 96 9.10 -48.10 -49.17
C PRO A 96 7.58 -48.02 -48.90
N SER A 97 6.95 -49.18 -48.91
CA SER A 97 5.55 -49.42 -48.53
C SER A 97 5.25 -48.94 -47.10
N PRO A 98 4.05 -48.41 -46.79
CA PRO A 98 3.70 -47.96 -45.45
C PRO A 98 3.19 -49.12 -44.59
N ASP A 99 3.83 -49.36 -43.45
CA ASP A 99 3.23 -50.06 -42.31
C ASP A 99 2.71 -49.05 -41.27
N PRO A 100 1.67 -49.40 -40.49
CA PRO A 100 0.80 -48.43 -39.83
C PRO A 100 1.29 -47.98 -38.44
N ILE A 101 0.84 -46.79 -38.11
CA ILE A 101 1.11 -45.94 -36.95
C ILE A 101 0.72 -46.65 -35.63
N GLU A 102 1.69 -46.88 -34.74
CA GLU A 102 1.43 -47.03 -33.31
C GLU A 102 1.50 -45.65 -32.62
N VAL A 103 0.45 -45.35 -31.86
CA VAL A 103 0.24 -44.13 -31.08
C VAL A 103 0.97 -44.23 -29.74
N PRO A 104 1.84 -43.27 -29.35
CA PRO A 104 2.29 -43.16 -27.96
C PRO A 104 1.39 -42.22 -27.15
N LYS A 105 0.83 -42.75 -26.07
CA LYS A 105 0.22 -41.99 -24.98
C LYS A 105 1.26 -41.09 -24.30
N GLN A 106 0.85 -39.86 -24.03
CA GLN A 106 1.59 -38.90 -23.20
C GLN A 106 1.66 -39.36 -21.74
N THR A 107 2.84 -39.23 -21.14
CA THR A 107 2.99 -38.85 -19.72
C THR A 107 4.27 -38.04 -19.56
N SER A 108 4.11 -36.89 -18.92
CA SER A 108 5.10 -35.92 -18.47
C SER A 108 6.26 -36.53 -17.68
N THR A 109 7.47 -35.95 -17.77
CA THR A 109 8.11 -35.13 -16.70
C THR A 109 9.47 -34.62 -17.21
N PHE A 110 9.74 -33.35 -16.95
CA PHE A 110 10.98 -32.62 -17.25
C PHE A 110 12.21 -33.21 -16.53
N SER A 111 13.28 -33.45 -17.28
CA SER A 111 14.67 -33.31 -16.81
C SER A 111 15.58 -33.01 -18.01
N SER A 112 15.73 -31.73 -18.35
CA SER A 112 16.69 -31.28 -19.36
C SER A 112 18.08 -31.18 -18.71
N GLN A 113 18.83 -32.27 -18.76
CA GLN A 113 20.28 -32.25 -18.62
C GLN A 113 20.87 -32.17 -20.02
N SER A 114 21.70 -31.15 -20.24
CA SER A 114 22.39 -30.89 -21.49
C SER A 114 23.47 -31.96 -21.73
N GLU A 115 23.27 -32.82 -22.73
CA GLU A 115 24.34 -33.61 -23.31
C GLU A 115 24.33 -33.39 -24.83
N CYS A 116 25.41 -32.76 -25.31
CA CYS A 116 25.79 -32.69 -26.70
C CYS A 116 25.91 -34.11 -27.26
N ASN A 117 24.98 -34.51 -28.12
CA ASN A 117 25.17 -35.68 -28.95
C ASN A 117 26.07 -35.32 -30.15
N ASP A 118 27.35 -35.64 -30.01
CA ASP A 118 28.30 -35.83 -31.11
C ASP A 118 27.79 -36.98 -32.00
N LEU A 119 27.07 -36.65 -33.07
CA LEU A 119 26.78 -37.58 -34.15
C LEU A 119 27.94 -37.56 -35.14
N ALA A 120 28.81 -38.57 -34.98
CA ALA A 120 29.89 -38.91 -35.89
C ALA A 120 29.38 -39.04 -37.34
N ILE A 121 29.66 -38.02 -38.16
CA ILE A 121 29.43 -38.02 -39.59
C ILE A 121 30.45 -38.98 -40.22
N LYS A 122 29.99 -40.16 -40.66
CA LYS A 122 30.74 -41.01 -41.58
C LYS A 122 30.80 -40.32 -42.95
N THR A 123 32.00 -39.88 -43.32
CA THR A 123 32.37 -39.47 -44.67
C THR A 123 32.46 -40.70 -45.58
N PRO A 124 31.89 -40.69 -46.80
CA PRO A 124 32.36 -41.55 -47.88
C PRO A 124 32.95 -40.68 -49.00
N ASN A 125 34.23 -40.34 -48.85
CA ASN A 125 35.08 -40.01 -49.98
C ASN A 125 35.42 -41.32 -50.70
N GLN A 126 34.87 -41.57 -51.90
CA GLN A 126 35.56 -42.33 -52.93
C GLN A 126 35.33 -41.73 -54.31
N CYS A 127 36.36 -41.03 -54.76
CA CYS A 127 36.68 -40.73 -56.14
C CYS A 127 36.77 -42.05 -56.92
N THR A 128 36.02 -42.20 -58.02
CA THR A 128 36.31 -43.24 -59.02
C THR A 128 36.69 -42.57 -60.33
N GLN A 129 37.97 -42.70 -60.64
CA GLN A 129 38.61 -42.37 -61.90
C GLN A 129 38.23 -43.36 -63.01
N LEU A 130 38.30 -42.86 -64.25
CA LEU A 130 38.64 -43.59 -65.48
C LEU A 130 37.70 -44.70 -65.97
N SER A 131 37.03 -44.43 -67.10
CA SER A 131 36.97 -45.41 -68.19
C SER A 131 36.78 -44.70 -69.54
N THR A 132 37.89 -44.43 -70.21
CA THR A 132 38.00 -44.37 -71.67
C THR A 132 37.89 -45.78 -72.23
N ASP A 133 36.86 -46.07 -73.03
CA ASP A 133 36.92 -46.99 -74.16
C ASP A 133 35.70 -46.74 -75.06
N VAL A 134 35.87 -46.10 -76.22
CA VAL A 134 36.08 -46.72 -77.54
C VAL A 134 34.80 -47.35 -78.13
N LEU A 135 34.23 -46.58 -79.07
CA LEU A 135 33.54 -46.98 -80.30
C LEU A 135 32.38 -47.99 -80.21
N SER A 136 31.14 -47.47 -80.31
CA SER A 136 30.12 -48.09 -81.15
C SER A 136 29.24 -47.01 -81.79
N LEU A 137 29.58 -46.67 -83.03
CA LEU A 137 28.81 -45.78 -83.90
C LEU A 137 27.64 -46.57 -84.49
N ASN A 138 26.49 -46.56 -83.81
CA ASN A 138 25.22 -46.94 -84.43
C ASN A 138 24.37 -45.70 -84.65
N ARG A 139 24.35 -45.26 -85.92
CA ARG A 139 23.47 -44.22 -86.46
C ARG A 139 22.00 -44.63 -86.24
N SER A 140 21.31 -43.89 -85.39
CA SER A 140 19.85 -43.78 -85.38
C SER A 140 19.45 -42.36 -85.78
N PRO A 141 18.58 -42.16 -86.78
CA PRO A 141 18.15 -40.83 -87.21
C PRO A 141 17.12 -40.27 -86.21
N GLY A 142 17.63 -39.64 -85.15
CA GLY A 142 16.83 -38.95 -84.12
C GLY A 142 17.67 -38.08 -83.16
N SER A 143 18.91 -37.72 -83.52
CA SER A 143 19.94 -37.24 -82.59
C SER A 143 19.92 -35.75 -82.24
N ASP A 144 19.29 -34.89 -83.04
CA ASP A 144 19.37 -33.43 -82.84
C ASP A 144 18.45 -32.91 -81.74
N SER A 145 17.31 -33.57 -81.48
CA SER A 145 16.37 -33.19 -80.42
C SER A 145 16.88 -33.59 -79.02
N GLN A 146 17.49 -34.77 -78.89
CA GLN A 146 18.10 -35.24 -77.64
C GLN A 146 19.32 -34.42 -77.22
N LEU A 147 20.19 -34.04 -78.17
CA LEU A 147 21.36 -33.21 -77.89
C LEU A 147 20.99 -31.76 -77.51
N LYS A 148 19.89 -31.21 -78.07
CA LYS A 148 19.36 -29.90 -77.67
C LYS A 148 18.72 -29.95 -76.28
N ALA A 149 17.90 -30.97 -76.00
CA ALA A 149 17.31 -31.17 -74.68
C ALA A 149 18.37 -31.37 -73.58
N ARG A 150 19.45 -32.10 -73.88
CA ARG A 150 20.57 -32.28 -72.95
C ARG A 150 21.31 -30.97 -72.66
N ARG A 151 21.61 -30.16 -73.68
CA ARG A 151 22.23 -28.85 -73.51
C ARG A 151 21.35 -27.88 -72.73
N GLN A 152 20.03 -27.90 -72.95
CA GLN A 152 19.10 -27.07 -72.18
C GLN A 152 19.04 -27.49 -70.70
N LYS A 153 19.11 -28.79 -70.39
CA LYS A 153 19.22 -29.29 -69.01
C LYS A 153 20.48 -28.82 -68.31
N GLU A 154 21.63 -28.87 -68.99
CA GLU A 154 22.91 -28.39 -68.43
C GLU A 154 22.89 -26.88 -68.14
N VAL A 155 22.29 -26.09 -69.04
CA VAL A 155 22.09 -24.64 -68.84
C VAL A 155 21.13 -24.37 -67.68
N ALA A 156 20.04 -25.13 -67.56
CA ALA A 156 19.10 -24.99 -66.46
C ALA A 156 19.75 -25.29 -65.10
N LEU A 157 20.53 -26.37 -64.99
CA LEU A 157 21.28 -26.73 -63.79
C LEU A 157 22.31 -25.66 -63.42
N PHE A 158 23.05 -25.15 -64.40
CA PHE A 158 24.01 -24.06 -64.18
C PHE A 158 23.31 -22.81 -63.64
N THR A 159 22.16 -22.45 -64.20
CA THR A 159 21.36 -21.30 -63.77
C THR A 159 20.77 -21.47 -62.36
N GLN A 160 20.29 -22.68 -62.00
CA GLN A 160 19.82 -22.97 -60.64
C GLN A 160 20.95 -22.87 -59.62
N LYS A 161 22.13 -23.44 -59.93
CA LYS A 161 23.30 -23.35 -59.06
C LYS A 161 23.78 -21.91 -58.89
N ARG A 162 23.73 -21.12 -59.96
CA ARG A 162 24.04 -19.70 -59.90
C ARG A 162 23.09 -18.95 -58.96
N LEU A 163 21.78 -19.20 -59.05
CA LEU A 163 20.80 -18.59 -58.14
C LEU A 163 21.11 -18.93 -56.67
N LEU A 164 21.46 -20.18 -56.36
CA LEU A 164 21.81 -20.55 -54.99
C LEU A 164 23.03 -19.78 -54.47
N ASN A 165 24.08 -19.65 -55.29
CA ASN A 165 25.25 -18.85 -54.93
C ASN A 165 24.89 -17.37 -54.75
N ASP A 166 24.12 -16.80 -55.68
CA ASP A 166 23.71 -15.39 -55.63
C ASP A 166 22.83 -15.12 -54.38
N LEU A 167 22.04 -16.10 -53.93
CA LEU A 167 21.25 -16.02 -52.69
C LEU A 167 22.09 -16.23 -51.42
N GLU A 168 23.11 -17.09 -51.47
CA GLU A 168 24.05 -17.35 -50.37
C GLU A 168 24.92 -16.11 -50.07
N ASP A 169 25.28 -15.34 -51.10
CA ASP A 169 26.09 -14.13 -50.97
C ASP A 169 25.31 -12.91 -50.44
N LEU A 170 23.98 -12.96 -50.40
CA LEU A 170 23.13 -11.87 -49.95
C LEU A 170 22.85 -11.96 -48.44
N ASP A 171 22.86 -10.82 -47.76
CA ASP A 171 22.46 -10.74 -46.35
C ASP A 171 20.94 -10.84 -46.20
N PHE A 172 20.43 -11.36 -45.08
CA PHE A 172 18.99 -11.53 -44.89
C PHE A 172 18.23 -10.18 -44.85
N HIS A 173 18.89 -9.07 -44.50
CA HIS A 173 18.32 -7.72 -44.65
C HIS A 173 18.07 -7.35 -46.13
N GLN A 174 18.76 -7.99 -47.07
CA GLN A 174 18.61 -7.83 -48.51
C GLN A 174 17.58 -8.81 -49.13
N HIS A 175 16.68 -9.38 -48.32
CA HIS A 175 15.56 -10.23 -48.77
C HIS A 175 14.76 -9.71 -49.99
N LYS A 176 14.65 -8.38 -50.18
CA LYS A 176 14.05 -7.80 -51.39
C LYS A 176 14.87 -8.07 -52.65
N SER A 177 16.20 -7.89 -52.57
CA SER A 177 17.12 -8.21 -53.66
C SER A 177 17.19 -9.72 -53.91
N MET A 178 17.10 -10.54 -52.86
CA MET A 178 16.98 -12.00 -53.01
C MET A 178 15.73 -12.40 -53.82
N ARG A 179 14.58 -11.77 -53.52
CA ARG A 179 13.32 -11.94 -54.26
C ARG A 179 13.47 -11.54 -55.72
N GLU A 180 14.03 -10.37 -56.00
CA GLU A 180 14.26 -9.88 -57.38
C GLU A 180 15.17 -10.83 -58.17
N THR A 181 16.27 -11.30 -57.58
CA THR A 181 17.21 -12.26 -58.20
C THR A 181 16.53 -13.61 -58.49
N ALA A 182 15.71 -14.10 -57.56
CA ALA A 182 14.95 -15.33 -57.75
C ALA A 182 13.90 -15.19 -58.86
N GLU A 183 13.13 -14.11 -58.90
CA GLU A 183 12.12 -13.85 -59.95
C GLU A 183 12.75 -13.75 -61.35
N ALA A 184 13.87 -13.03 -61.47
CA ALA A 184 14.61 -12.92 -62.73
C ALA A 184 15.13 -14.29 -63.20
N THR A 185 15.63 -15.10 -62.27
CA THR A 185 16.17 -16.44 -62.59
C THR A 185 15.07 -17.42 -62.95
N PHE A 186 13.94 -17.43 -62.24
CA PHE A 186 12.79 -18.27 -62.59
C PHE A 186 12.16 -17.88 -63.92
N SER A 187 12.14 -16.58 -64.25
CA SER A 187 11.71 -16.11 -65.57
C SER A 187 12.60 -16.66 -66.69
N MET A 188 13.92 -16.69 -66.47
CA MET A 188 14.88 -17.25 -67.41
C MET A 188 14.73 -18.77 -67.57
N LEU A 189 14.50 -19.50 -66.48
CA LEU A 189 14.26 -20.95 -66.52
C LEU A 189 12.94 -21.31 -67.23
N ASN A 190 11.89 -20.50 -67.05
CA ASN A 190 10.61 -20.68 -67.73
C ASN A 190 10.75 -20.48 -69.25
N LEU A 191 11.54 -19.50 -69.71
CA LEU A 191 11.86 -19.31 -71.14
C LEU A 191 12.59 -20.50 -71.76
N LEU A 192 13.35 -21.26 -70.97
CA LEU A 192 14.02 -22.48 -71.39
C LEU A 192 13.09 -23.71 -71.38
N GLY A 193 11.83 -23.56 -70.97
CA GLY A 193 10.84 -24.63 -70.87
C GLY A 193 11.02 -25.52 -69.63
N PHE A 194 11.72 -25.03 -68.59
CA PHE A 194 11.94 -25.76 -67.35
C PHE A 194 11.01 -25.24 -66.24
N GLU A 195 10.07 -26.07 -65.82
CA GLU A 195 9.25 -25.84 -64.63
C GLU A 195 9.76 -26.69 -63.48
N CYS A 196 10.43 -26.08 -62.50
CA CYS A 196 11.03 -26.76 -61.35
C CYS A 196 10.36 -26.33 -60.05
N LYS A 197 9.09 -26.76 -59.85
CA LYS A 197 8.27 -26.37 -58.69
C LYS A 197 8.96 -26.63 -57.35
N GLN A 198 9.56 -27.80 -57.17
CA GLN A 198 10.22 -28.16 -55.93
C GLN A 198 11.42 -27.24 -55.61
N PHE A 199 12.17 -26.83 -56.63
CA PHE A 199 13.28 -25.89 -56.47
C PHE A 199 12.77 -24.46 -56.19
N SER A 200 11.70 -24.03 -56.86
CA SER A 200 11.09 -22.73 -56.57
C SER A 200 10.52 -22.66 -55.17
N ASP A 201 9.85 -23.70 -54.70
CA ASP A 201 9.29 -23.75 -53.35
C ASP A 201 10.40 -23.62 -52.29
N TYR A 202 11.53 -24.28 -52.52
CA TYR A 202 12.69 -24.19 -51.63
C TYR A 202 13.29 -22.77 -51.58
N VAL A 203 13.52 -22.15 -52.74
CA VAL A 203 14.02 -20.77 -52.82
C VAL A 203 13.07 -19.78 -52.16
N TRP A 204 11.75 -19.93 -52.39
CA TRP A 204 10.76 -19.06 -51.76
C TRP A 204 10.70 -19.24 -50.24
N ASN A 205 10.81 -20.47 -49.74
CA ASN A 205 10.91 -20.72 -48.30
C ASN A 205 12.15 -20.05 -47.68
N PHE A 206 13.31 -20.14 -48.34
CA PHE A 206 14.52 -19.46 -47.89
C PHE A 206 14.34 -17.94 -47.82
N ILE A 207 13.78 -17.32 -48.86
CA ILE A 207 13.54 -15.87 -48.91
C ILE A 207 12.53 -15.43 -47.84
N ASN A 208 11.50 -16.24 -47.58
CA ASN A 208 10.52 -15.97 -46.53
C ASN A 208 11.17 -16.06 -45.13
N LEU A 209 12.07 -17.01 -44.91
CA LEU A 209 12.85 -17.10 -43.67
C LEU A 209 13.77 -15.89 -43.49
N ALA A 210 14.47 -15.46 -44.55
CA ALA A 210 15.30 -14.25 -44.53
C ALA A 210 14.47 -12.99 -44.22
N THR A 211 13.26 -12.90 -44.80
CA THR A 211 12.30 -11.82 -44.52
C THR A 211 11.90 -11.82 -43.04
N SER A 212 11.52 -12.98 -42.50
CA SER A 212 11.14 -13.12 -41.09
C SER A 212 12.28 -12.75 -40.15
N MET A 213 13.52 -13.11 -40.48
CA MET A 213 14.70 -12.73 -39.69
C MET A 213 14.91 -11.21 -39.67
N ALA A 214 14.79 -10.56 -40.82
CA ALA A 214 14.93 -9.11 -40.91
C ALA A 214 13.82 -8.35 -40.14
N GLU A 215 12.60 -8.90 -40.10
CA GLU A 215 11.51 -8.35 -39.31
C GLU A 215 11.74 -8.52 -37.79
N ILE A 216 12.26 -9.67 -37.37
CA ILE A 216 12.62 -9.93 -35.96
C ILE A 216 13.68 -8.93 -35.49
N ASP A 217 14.79 -8.79 -36.23
CA ASP A 217 15.86 -7.86 -35.87
C ASP A 217 15.37 -6.41 -35.80
N LYS A 218 14.57 -5.99 -36.78
CA LYS A 218 13.94 -4.66 -36.78
C LYS A 218 13.01 -4.46 -35.58
N SER A 219 12.29 -5.50 -35.15
CA SER A 219 11.40 -5.42 -33.98
C SER A 219 12.19 -5.28 -32.68
N MET A 220 13.35 -5.93 -32.57
CA MET A 220 14.23 -5.81 -31.41
C MET A 220 14.91 -4.44 -31.33
N GLU A 221 15.30 -3.86 -32.47
CA GLU A 221 15.92 -2.53 -32.52
C GLU A 221 14.96 -1.40 -32.09
N ASN A 222 13.64 -1.60 -32.27
CA ASN A 222 12.61 -0.64 -31.85
C ASN A 222 12.04 -0.92 -30.43
N SER A 223 12.51 -1.98 -29.75
CA SER A 223 12.13 -2.20 -28.36
C SER A 223 12.82 -1.15 -27.47
N PRO A 224 12.16 -0.66 -26.40
CA PRO A 224 12.84 0.20 -25.43
C PRO A 224 14.14 -0.47 -25.01
N ALA A 225 15.25 0.27 -25.03
CA ALA A 225 16.53 -0.30 -24.67
C ALA A 225 16.39 -0.98 -23.30
N LEU A 226 16.92 -2.20 -23.16
CA LEU A 226 16.94 -2.94 -21.89
C LEU A 226 17.41 -2.07 -20.70
N ASP A 227 18.26 -1.09 -21.00
CA ASP A 227 18.74 -0.05 -20.09
C ASP A 227 17.64 0.86 -19.50
N GLU A 228 16.65 1.27 -20.29
CA GLU A 228 15.52 2.10 -19.83
C GLU A 228 14.62 1.33 -18.84
N HIS A 229 14.38 0.04 -19.11
CA HIS A 229 13.66 -0.83 -18.18
C HIS A 229 14.44 -1.05 -16.88
N GLY A 230 15.77 -1.19 -16.96
CA GLY A 230 16.63 -1.27 -15.78
C GLY A 230 16.56 -0.01 -14.92
N LYS A 231 16.61 1.18 -15.55
CA LYS A 231 16.48 2.46 -14.85
C LYS A 231 15.13 2.62 -14.15
N PHE A 232 14.03 2.27 -14.83
CA PHE A 232 12.70 2.31 -14.25
C PHE A 232 12.57 1.36 -13.04
N LEU A 233 13.12 0.16 -13.12
CA LEU A 233 13.11 -0.81 -12.02
C LEU A 233 13.84 -0.27 -10.78
N GLU A 234 15.02 0.33 -10.95
CA GLU A 234 15.78 0.90 -9.83
C GLU A 234 15.07 2.11 -9.21
N GLU A 235 14.39 2.94 -10.03
CA GLU A 235 13.55 4.04 -9.54
C GLU A 235 12.37 3.52 -8.69
N GLU A 236 11.67 2.49 -9.16
CA GLU A 236 10.55 1.89 -8.42
C GLU A 236 11.01 1.21 -7.12
N LYS A 237 12.18 0.54 -7.11
CA LYS A 237 12.78 -0.01 -5.88
C LYS A 237 13.09 1.09 -4.86
N ALA A 238 13.66 2.21 -5.31
CA ALA A 238 13.94 3.34 -4.45
C ALA A 238 12.65 3.94 -3.87
N ARG A 239 11.60 4.06 -4.70
CA ARG A 239 10.28 4.53 -4.27
C ARG A 239 9.67 3.60 -3.23
N LEU A 240 9.75 2.28 -3.43
CA LEU A 240 9.27 1.28 -2.49
C LEU A 240 10.00 1.36 -1.15
N ALA A 241 11.33 1.49 -1.16
CA ALA A 241 12.13 1.64 0.05
C ALA A 241 11.73 2.88 0.84
N ASN A 242 11.48 4.00 0.16
CA ASN A 242 11.01 5.23 0.81
C ASN A 242 9.62 5.06 1.44
N ILE A 243 8.66 4.47 0.71
CA ILE A 243 7.32 4.20 1.24
C ILE A 243 7.40 3.30 2.49
N LYS A 244 8.24 2.26 2.45
CA LYS A 244 8.41 1.34 3.58
C LYS A 244 8.96 2.06 4.82
N ASP A 245 9.92 2.95 4.64
CA ASP A 245 10.47 3.77 5.73
C ASP A 245 9.41 4.70 6.32
N ASP A 246 8.62 5.37 5.47
CA ASP A 246 7.54 6.24 5.91
C ASP A 246 6.42 5.48 6.62
N CYS A 247 6.10 4.26 6.19
CA CYS A 247 5.17 3.36 6.90
C CYS A 247 5.67 3.05 8.32
N MET A 248 6.95 2.64 8.47
CA MET A 248 7.51 2.33 9.79
C MET A 248 7.51 3.56 10.73
N LYS A 249 7.84 4.75 10.21
CA LYS A 249 7.77 5.99 11.00
C LYS A 249 6.35 6.29 11.44
N THR A 250 5.38 6.13 10.54
CA THR A 250 3.97 6.39 10.81
C THR A 250 3.40 5.40 11.83
N GLU A 251 3.74 4.12 11.74
CA GLU A 251 3.39 3.09 12.74
C GLU A 251 3.96 3.43 14.12
N ALA A 252 5.23 3.85 14.20
CA ALA A 252 5.84 4.26 15.46
C ALA A 252 5.14 5.48 16.07
N LEU A 253 4.80 6.48 15.26
CA LEU A 253 4.04 7.66 15.69
C LEU A 253 2.64 7.28 16.17
N LEU A 254 1.95 6.38 15.48
CA LEU A 254 0.65 5.87 15.88
C LEU A 254 0.74 5.14 17.22
N GLY A 255 1.73 4.27 17.41
CA GLY A 255 1.98 3.59 18.68
C GLY A 255 2.20 4.56 19.85
N ALA A 256 3.03 5.58 19.65
CA ALA A 256 3.26 6.62 20.66
C ALA A 256 1.99 7.45 20.96
N SER A 257 1.22 7.79 19.92
CA SER A 257 -0.06 8.50 20.06
C SER A 257 -1.08 7.68 20.87
N ASN A 258 -1.21 6.40 20.57
CA ASN A 258 -2.11 5.47 21.27
C ASN A 258 -1.71 5.29 22.74
N GLN A 259 -0.42 5.18 23.02
CA GLN A 259 0.07 5.13 24.40
C GLN A 259 -0.30 6.40 25.18
N LYS A 260 -0.09 7.59 24.57
CA LYS A 260 -0.45 8.86 25.18
C LYS A 260 -1.95 8.97 25.43
N ARG A 261 -2.78 8.54 24.47
CA ARG A 261 -4.24 8.50 24.61
C ARG A 261 -4.64 7.66 25.82
N ASN A 262 -4.09 6.45 25.96
CA ASN A 262 -4.42 5.55 27.06
C ASN A 262 -4.04 6.15 28.43
N LEU A 263 -2.85 6.76 28.54
CA LEU A 263 -2.43 7.46 29.76
C LEU A 263 -3.39 8.60 30.14
N LEU A 264 -3.82 9.40 29.16
CA LEU A 264 -4.80 10.46 29.40
C LEU A 264 -6.15 9.90 29.82
N SER A 265 -6.61 8.80 29.22
CA SER A 265 -7.85 8.13 29.63
C SER A 265 -7.78 7.64 31.08
N GLU A 266 -6.66 7.06 31.50
CA GLU A 266 -6.44 6.65 32.90
C GLU A 266 -6.49 7.84 33.87
N ASP A 267 -5.87 8.96 33.49
CA ASP A 267 -5.87 10.17 34.31
C ASP A 267 -7.25 10.82 34.41
N ILE A 268 -8.04 10.81 33.32
CA ILE A 268 -9.44 11.24 33.34
C ILE A 268 -10.24 10.39 34.33
N ALA A 269 -10.16 9.07 34.23
CA ALA A 269 -10.87 8.16 35.13
C ALA A 269 -10.49 8.39 36.60
N ARG A 270 -9.20 8.65 36.88
CA ARG A 270 -8.70 8.97 38.22
C ARG A 270 -9.30 10.28 38.74
N LEU A 271 -9.33 11.33 37.91
CA LEU A 271 -9.89 12.63 38.27
C LEU A 271 -11.40 12.55 38.51
N GLU A 272 -12.13 11.79 37.69
CA GLU A 272 -13.57 11.57 37.88
C GLU A 272 -13.88 10.90 39.23
N ALA A 273 -13.10 9.88 39.61
CA ALA A 273 -13.22 9.22 40.90
C ALA A 273 -12.98 10.21 42.07
N MET A 274 -11.94 11.04 41.97
CA MET A 274 -11.63 12.05 43.00
C MET A 274 -12.72 13.12 43.11
N VAL A 275 -13.28 13.57 41.99
CA VAL A 275 -14.41 14.51 41.97
C VAL A 275 -15.64 13.90 42.65
N LEU A 276 -15.92 12.62 42.37
CA LEU A 276 -17.03 11.92 43.01
C LEU A 276 -16.83 11.82 44.53
N GLU A 277 -15.62 11.51 44.99
CA GLU A 277 -15.27 11.47 46.41
C GLU A 277 -15.46 12.83 47.08
N LYS A 278 -14.93 13.91 46.48
CA LYS A 278 -15.09 15.27 47.02
C LYS A 278 -16.54 15.74 47.04
N ARG A 279 -17.37 15.34 46.06
CA ARG A 279 -18.81 15.59 46.11
C ARG A 279 -19.49 14.86 47.28
N LYS A 280 -19.06 13.64 47.61
CA LYS A 280 -19.58 12.91 48.79
C LYS A 280 -19.19 13.61 50.09
N GLU A 281 -17.93 14.03 50.22
CA GLU A 281 -17.46 14.80 51.38
C GLU A 281 -18.26 16.10 51.55
N LEU A 282 -18.46 16.85 50.46
CA LEU A 282 -19.21 18.11 50.48
C LEU A 282 -20.63 17.91 51.03
N LYS A 283 -21.35 16.88 50.55
CA LYS A 283 -22.70 16.56 51.03
C LYS A 283 -22.76 16.24 52.52
N ILE A 284 -21.70 15.63 53.07
CA ILE A 284 -21.60 15.36 54.52
C ILE A 284 -21.48 16.67 55.28
N TYR A 285 -20.61 17.58 54.84
CA TYR A 285 -20.44 18.89 55.49
C TYR A 285 -21.67 19.78 55.35
N GLU A 286 -22.37 19.75 54.22
CA GLU A 286 -23.65 20.45 54.04
C GLU A 286 -24.68 19.97 55.07
N LEU A 287 -24.79 18.65 55.27
CA LEU A 287 -25.71 18.08 56.26
C LEU A 287 -25.32 18.47 57.70
N GLU A 288 -24.02 18.42 58.03
CA GLU A 288 -23.52 18.84 59.33
C GLU A 288 -23.82 20.32 59.60
N THR A 289 -23.63 21.17 58.58
CA THR A 289 -23.91 22.61 58.67
C THR A 289 -25.38 22.86 58.99
N VAL A 290 -26.31 22.23 58.26
CA VAL A 290 -27.76 22.36 58.51
C VAL A 290 -28.13 21.91 59.94
N LYS A 291 -27.49 20.85 60.43
CA LYS A 291 -27.71 20.37 61.81
C LYS A 291 -27.25 21.41 62.84
N VAL A 292 -26.08 22.02 62.65
CA VAL A 292 -25.55 23.06 63.55
C VAL A 292 -26.41 24.31 63.49
N GLU A 293 -26.85 24.74 62.31
CA GLU A 293 -27.75 25.88 62.14
C GLU A 293 -29.07 25.67 62.90
N THR A 294 -29.66 24.47 62.77
CA THR A 294 -30.89 24.12 63.50
C THR A 294 -30.68 24.20 65.02
N GLN A 295 -29.57 23.65 65.53
CA GLN A 295 -29.24 23.71 66.96
C GLN A 295 -29.02 25.15 67.46
N LEU A 296 -28.39 25.99 66.64
CA LEU A 296 -28.16 27.39 66.94
C LEU A 296 -29.48 28.16 67.04
N ASP A 297 -30.42 27.91 66.13
CA ASP A 297 -31.72 28.57 66.15
C ASP A 297 -32.59 28.14 67.34
N ASP A 298 -32.51 26.86 67.74
CA ASP A 298 -33.13 26.39 68.98
C ASP A 298 -32.52 27.03 70.23
N LEU A 299 -31.20 27.24 70.25
CA LEU A 299 -30.53 27.93 71.34
C LEU A 299 -30.94 29.40 71.41
N LYS A 300 -31.00 30.10 70.27
CA LYS A 300 -31.50 31.49 70.21
C LYS A 300 -32.93 31.60 70.75
N ARG A 301 -33.80 30.65 70.39
CA ARG A 301 -35.18 30.61 70.90
C ARG A 301 -35.22 30.45 72.42
N ARG A 302 -34.48 29.48 72.97
CA ARG A 302 -34.37 29.27 74.43
C ARG A 302 -33.80 30.48 75.16
N MET A 303 -32.79 31.12 74.57
CA MET A 303 -32.19 32.34 75.13
C MET A 303 -33.23 33.47 75.26
N LEU A 304 -34.06 33.67 74.23
CA LEU A 304 -35.14 34.67 74.27
C LEU A 304 -36.21 34.33 75.32
N GLU A 305 -36.60 33.06 75.43
CA GLU A 305 -37.57 32.60 76.44
C GLU A 305 -37.08 32.84 77.87
N ILE A 306 -35.80 32.55 78.13
CA ILE A 306 -35.16 32.82 79.42
C ILE A 306 -35.06 34.32 79.69
N ASP A 307 -34.68 35.14 78.70
CA ASP A 307 -34.62 36.60 78.85
C ASP A 307 -35.97 37.21 79.26
N VAL A 308 -37.06 36.76 78.62
CA VAL A 308 -38.43 37.14 78.99
C VAL A 308 -38.73 36.73 80.44
N THR A 309 -38.43 35.48 80.80
CA THR A 309 -38.67 34.96 82.14
C THR A 309 -37.89 35.73 83.21
N VAL A 310 -36.62 36.07 82.94
CA VAL A 310 -35.77 36.86 83.85
C VAL A 310 -36.35 38.26 84.02
N LYS A 311 -36.75 38.92 82.93
CA LYS A 311 -37.39 40.25 83.00
C LYS A 311 -38.66 40.24 83.86
N ASP A 312 -39.49 39.21 83.71
CA ASP A 312 -40.70 39.06 84.53
C ASP A 312 -40.37 38.83 86.01
N LYS A 313 -39.36 37.99 86.31
CA LYS A 313 -38.91 37.75 87.69
C LYS A 313 -38.30 38.99 88.34
N VAL A 314 -37.54 39.78 87.59
CA VAL A 314 -37.01 41.07 88.06
C VAL A 314 -38.15 42.03 88.40
N ARG A 315 -39.18 42.14 87.55
CA ARG A 315 -40.37 42.97 87.82
C ARG A 315 -41.10 42.51 89.08
N GLN A 316 -41.35 41.21 89.21
CA GLN A 316 -41.99 40.61 90.38
C GLN A 316 -41.19 40.87 91.67
N ALA A 317 -39.86 40.74 91.61
CA ALA A 317 -38.99 41.02 92.74
C ALA A 317 -39.03 42.51 93.13
N GLU A 318 -39.05 43.42 92.15
CA GLU A 318 -39.14 44.86 92.40
C GLU A 318 -40.48 45.25 93.05
N GLU A 319 -41.59 44.68 92.60
CA GLU A 319 -42.92 44.87 93.20
C GLU A 319 -42.96 44.35 94.64
N THR A 320 -42.42 43.15 94.89
CA THR A 320 -42.31 42.58 96.23
C THR A 320 -41.47 43.47 97.15
N ARG A 321 -40.36 44.01 96.64
CA ARG A 321 -39.53 44.99 97.36
C ARG A 321 -40.30 46.26 97.71
N LYS A 322 -41.08 46.81 96.77
CA LYS A 322 -41.93 47.98 97.02
C LYS A 322 -42.97 47.71 98.12
N GLN A 323 -43.61 46.53 98.11
CA GLN A 323 -44.54 46.13 99.16
C GLN A 323 -43.87 45.96 100.53
N ILE A 324 -42.63 45.45 100.58
CA ILE A 324 -41.85 45.36 101.82
C ILE A 324 -41.61 46.73 102.42
N VAL A 325 -41.06 47.66 101.62
CA VAL A 325 -40.78 49.03 102.07
C VAL A 325 -42.04 49.73 102.57
N GLU A 326 -43.16 49.56 101.86
CA GLU A 326 -44.44 50.15 102.23
C GLU A 326 -45.01 49.59 103.53
N ARG A 327 -44.87 48.27 103.77
CA ARG A 327 -45.26 47.64 105.04
C ARG A 327 -44.41 48.18 106.19
N ASP A 328 -43.09 48.25 105.99
CA ASP A 328 -42.15 48.69 107.03
C ASP A 328 -42.42 50.16 107.40
N ARG A 329 -42.71 51.01 106.41
CA ARG A 329 -43.18 52.39 106.62
C ARG A 329 -44.45 52.45 107.46
N LYS A 330 -45.49 51.69 107.10
CA LYS A 330 -46.76 51.62 107.85
C LYS A 330 -46.55 51.12 109.28
N GLN A 331 -45.65 50.16 109.47
CA GLN A 331 -45.32 49.64 110.79
C GLN A 331 -44.65 50.70 111.67
N ILE A 332 -43.69 51.46 111.12
CA ILE A 332 -43.05 52.58 111.82
C ILE A 332 -44.08 53.66 112.19
N GLU A 333 -44.95 54.05 111.26
CA GLU A 333 -46.02 55.01 111.50
C GLU A 333 -46.99 54.55 112.61
N ALA A 334 -47.42 53.28 112.56
CA ALA A 334 -48.30 52.71 113.59
C ALA A 334 -47.62 52.64 114.96
N MET A 335 -46.35 52.26 115.03
CA MET A 335 -45.57 52.27 116.27
C MET A 335 -45.44 53.67 116.85
N THR A 336 -45.15 54.66 116.00
CA THR A 336 -45.01 56.07 116.40
C THR A 336 -46.35 56.63 116.90
N ALA A 337 -47.46 56.34 116.22
CA ALA A 337 -48.81 56.74 116.64
C ALA A 337 -49.22 56.09 117.97
N LEU A 338 -48.87 54.81 118.16
CA LEU A 338 -49.11 54.10 119.43
C LEU A 338 -48.31 54.71 120.58
N GLU A 339 -47.04 55.03 120.36
CA GLU A 339 -46.18 55.68 121.36
C GLU A 339 -46.71 57.07 121.74
N LYS A 340 -47.15 57.84 120.75
CA LYS A 340 -47.81 59.13 120.98
C LYS A 340 -49.10 58.98 121.81
N ALA A 341 -49.97 58.02 121.44
CA ALA A 341 -51.22 57.77 122.16
C ALA A 341 -50.97 57.32 123.62
N LYS A 342 -49.91 56.53 123.87
CA LYS A 342 -49.49 56.18 125.23
C LYS A 342 -49.07 57.42 126.03
N HIS A 343 -48.30 58.32 125.43
CA HIS A 343 -47.86 59.54 126.10
C HIS A 343 -49.02 60.52 126.39
N GLU A 344 -50.05 60.56 125.54
CA GLU A 344 -51.29 61.31 125.79
C GLU A 344 -52.14 60.72 126.94
N LEU A 345 -51.96 59.44 127.29
CA LEU A 345 -52.64 58.76 128.39
C LEU A 345 -51.94 58.93 129.75
N GLU A 346 -50.65 59.31 129.75
CA GLU A 346 -49.83 59.50 130.95
C GLU A 346 -49.77 60.98 131.42
N ASN A 347 -50.34 61.91 130.66
CA ASN A 347 -50.63 63.29 131.06
C ASN A 347 -52.12 63.47 131.34
#